data_AF-A0A1R3TDD6-F1
#
_entry.id   AF-A0A1R3TDD6-F1
#
_cell.length_a   1.000
_cell.length_b   1.000
_cell.length_c   1.000
_cell.angle_alpha   90.00
_cell.angle_beta   90.00
_cell.angle_gamma   90.00
#
_symmetry.space_group_name_H-M   'P 1'
#
loop_
_entity.id
_entity.type
_entity.pdbx_description
1 polymer ?
#
loop_
_entity_poly.entity_id
_entity_poly.type
_entity_poly.pdbx_seq_one_letter_code
_entity_poly.pdbx_strand_id
1 'polypeptide(L)'
;MFVRNLAVAFASGAFIVAPEVASAVPANIPNLISHRAVYDLELKDASDRSGIEGMTGRMVYEFTGSSCKGYKTDFRFVTQINTGDAVRMTDQQTTTFEDAASKTFKFETKSFTDDKLDKEVTGSAADANGTMKIDLTKPDARKIDLAAGEFPTEHMFQVIENAKLGKRIFESRVFDGSDDGDESLITSTLVGKQQTPKDGDADPDVGMAGDFAKTPFWPVTIAYYNDKAGTDSLPIYRMSFKLYENGITRDLTMDYGDFVLTGKLAKLDILQAENCDNKPIR
;
A
#
# COMPACT_ATOMS: atom_id res chain seq x y z
N MET A 1 -64.63 -11.44 -48.50
CA MET A 1 -65.50 -10.51 -47.75
C MET A 1 -64.66 -9.82 -46.70
N PHE A 2 -64.80 -8.49 -46.63
CA PHE A 2 -64.26 -7.55 -45.64
C PHE A 2 -62.74 -7.30 -45.58
N VAL A 3 -62.40 -6.26 -46.34
CA VAL A 3 -61.24 -5.37 -46.25
C VAL A 3 -61.24 -4.63 -44.91
N ARG A 4 -60.07 -4.36 -44.32
CA ARG A 4 -59.83 -3.15 -43.51
C ARG A 4 -58.37 -2.75 -43.49
N ASN A 5 -58.10 -1.66 -44.22
CA ASN A 5 -56.90 -0.85 -44.14
C ASN A 5 -56.76 -0.23 -42.74
N LEU A 6 -55.54 -0.18 -42.21
CA LEU A 6 -55.13 0.89 -41.30
C LEU A 6 -53.69 1.28 -41.61
N ALA A 7 -53.57 2.52 -42.07
CA ALA A 7 -52.32 3.26 -42.19
C ALA A 7 -51.77 3.56 -40.79
N VAL A 8 -50.46 3.42 -40.61
CA VAL A 8 -49.74 4.01 -39.48
C VAL A 8 -48.61 4.87 -40.04
N ALA A 9 -48.63 6.13 -39.62
CA ALA A 9 -47.78 7.20 -40.07
C ALA A 9 -46.30 7.01 -39.69
N PHE A 10 -45.41 7.31 -40.62
CA PHE A 10 -43.99 7.53 -40.35
C PHE A 10 -43.81 8.85 -39.59
N ALA A 11 -43.46 8.77 -38.31
CA ALA A 11 -42.94 9.91 -37.56
C ALA A 11 -41.40 9.91 -37.68
N SER A 12 -40.87 10.83 -38.48
CA SER A 12 -39.42 11.10 -38.55
C SER A 12 -38.94 11.71 -37.22
N GLY A 13 -38.37 10.87 -36.36
CA GLY A 13 -37.63 11.32 -35.18
C GLY A 13 -36.18 11.63 -35.56
N ALA A 14 -35.81 12.91 -35.56
CA ALA A 14 -34.41 13.33 -35.65
C ALA A 14 -33.70 12.97 -34.33
N PHE A 15 -32.93 11.88 -34.34
CA PHE A 15 -31.99 11.57 -33.25
C PHE A 15 -30.81 12.53 -33.34
N ILE A 16 -30.80 13.54 -32.47
CA ILE A 16 -29.59 14.31 -32.17
C ILE A 16 -28.72 13.41 -31.30
N VAL A 17 -27.76 12.72 -31.92
CA VAL A 17 -26.69 12.03 -31.21
C VAL A 17 -25.74 13.12 -30.70
N ALA A 18 -25.88 13.50 -29.44
CA ALA A 18 -24.86 14.29 -28.77
C ALA A 18 -23.60 13.41 -28.64
N PRO A 19 -22.41 13.89 -29.05
CA PRO A 19 -21.19 13.16 -28.77
C PRO A 19 -21.00 13.14 -27.25
N GLU A 20 -21.02 11.93 -26.68
CA GLU A 20 -20.47 11.67 -25.35
C GLU A 20 -18.97 11.98 -25.43
N VAL A 21 -18.61 13.20 -25.06
CA VAL A 21 -17.24 13.53 -24.67
C VAL A 21 -17.01 12.76 -23.38
N ALA A 22 -16.50 11.53 -23.52
CA ALA A 22 -15.82 10.82 -22.44
C ALA A 22 -14.66 11.71 -22.00
N SER A 23 -14.91 12.52 -20.97
CA SER A 23 -13.86 13.25 -20.26
C SER A 23 -13.04 12.19 -19.53
N ALA A 24 -12.05 11.63 -20.22
CA ALA A 24 -10.93 10.99 -19.55
C ALA A 24 -10.23 12.11 -18.78
N VAL A 25 -10.63 12.31 -17.53
CA VAL A 25 -9.82 13.06 -16.58
C VAL A 25 -8.50 12.30 -16.53
N PRO A 26 -7.36 12.90 -16.91
CA PRO A 26 -6.09 12.23 -16.73
C PRO A 26 -5.96 11.97 -15.23
N ALA A 27 -6.04 10.70 -14.83
CA ALA A 27 -5.65 10.28 -13.50
C ALA A 27 -4.21 10.74 -13.34
N ASN A 28 -4.01 11.78 -12.55
CA ASN A 28 -2.72 12.41 -12.40
C ASN A 28 -1.92 11.49 -11.48
N ILE A 29 -1.28 10.47 -12.07
CA ILE A 29 -0.51 9.45 -11.34
C ILE A 29 0.41 10.18 -10.36
N PRO A 30 0.28 9.97 -9.04
CA PRO A 30 1.12 10.64 -8.08
C PRO A 30 2.59 10.46 -8.43
N ASN A 31 3.35 11.55 -8.37
CA ASN A 31 4.77 11.54 -8.65
C ASN A 31 5.52 11.00 -7.42
N LEU A 32 5.48 9.68 -7.24
CA LEU A 32 6.27 9.01 -6.21
C LEU A 32 7.74 9.16 -6.55
N ILE A 33 8.53 9.61 -5.57
CA ILE A 33 9.97 9.81 -5.76
C ILE A 33 10.75 8.62 -5.23
N SER A 34 11.83 8.25 -5.92
CA SER A 34 12.76 7.25 -5.42
C SER A 34 13.42 7.75 -4.14
N HIS A 35 13.34 6.97 -3.07
CA HIS A 35 13.91 7.34 -1.78
C HIS A 35 14.23 6.11 -0.94
N ARG A 36 15.12 6.28 0.04
CA ARG A 36 15.34 5.32 1.11
C ARG A 36 15.09 5.99 2.45
N ALA A 37 14.19 5.42 3.24
CA ALA A 37 13.87 5.85 4.59
C ALA A 37 14.30 4.79 5.61
N VAL A 38 14.95 5.24 6.68
CA VAL A 38 15.35 4.41 7.82
C VAL A 38 14.57 4.87 9.03
N TYR A 39 13.94 3.92 9.73
CA TYR A 39 13.16 4.19 10.93
C TYR A 39 13.70 3.42 12.11
N ASP A 40 13.84 4.08 13.24
CA ASP A 40 14.11 3.43 14.53
C ASP A 40 12.77 3.00 15.14
N LEU A 41 12.70 1.72 15.52
CA LEU A 41 11.49 1.10 16.04
C LEU A 41 11.56 0.97 17.55
N GLU A 42 10.47 1.33 18.21
CA GLU A 42 10.32 1.23 19.67
C GLU A 42 8.93 0.68 20.01
N LEU A 43 8.86 -0.12 21.08
CA LEU A 43 7.60 -0.53 21.67
C LEU A 43 6.86 0.67 22.24
N LYS A 44 5.64 0.89 21.77
CA LYS A 44 4.75 1.94 22.25
C LYS A 44 3.78 1.43 23.29
N ASP A 45 3.23 0.25 23.06
CA ASP A 45 2.28 -0.40 23.96
C ASP A 45 2.35 -1.93 23.78
N ALA A 46 2.00 -2.67 24.82
CA ALA A 46 1.92 -4.12 24.81
C ALA A 46 0.92 -4.60 25.85
N SER A 47 0.02 -5.50 25.45
CA SER A 47 -0.87 -6.19 26.38
C SER A 47 -0.12 -7.26 27.16
N ASP A 48 -0.60 -7.59 28.37
CA ASP A 48 -0.06 -8.70 29.17
C ASP A 48 -0.07 -10.03 28.41
N ARG A 49 -1.05 -10.22 27.51
CA ARG A 49 -1.20 -11.42 26.68
C ARG A 49 -0.06 -11.58 25.67
N SER A 50 0.54 -10.48 25.21
CA SER A 50 1.63 -10.51 24.23
C SER A 50 2.89 -11.18 24.78
N GLY A 51 3.10 -11.14 26.10
CA GLY A 51 4.33 -11.60 26.74
C GLY A 51 5.57 -10.76 26.38
N ILE A 52 5.38 -9.57 25.80
CA ILE A 52 6.47 -8.69 25.38
C ILE A 52 6.73 -7.68 26.52
N GLU A 53 7.93 -7.73 27.09
CA GLU A 53 8.41 -6.73 28.06
C GLU A 53 9.09 -5.54 27.38
N GLY A 54 9.66 -5.75 26.18
CA GLY A 54 10.30 -4.70 25.41
C GLY A 54 10.52 -5.10 23.97
N MET A 55 10.48 -4.12 23.07
CA MET A 55 10.85 -4.31 21.67
C MET A 55 11.57 -3.09 21.15
N THR A 56 12.69 -3.32 20.47
CA THR A 56 13.43 -2.29 19.72
C THR A 56 13.82 -2.84 18.37
N GLY A 57 14.09 -1.96 17.40
CA GLY A 57 14.43 -2.43 16.08
C GLY A 57 14.76 -1.33 15.11
N ARG A 58 14.89 -1.72 13.84
CA ARG A 58 15.10 -0.80 12.73
C ARG A 58 14.39 -1.30 11.49
N MET A 59 13.77 -0.37 10.79
CA MET A 59 13.13 -0.60 9.51
C MET A 59 13.84 0.20 8.43
N VAL A 60 14.11 -0.41 7.29
CA VAL A 60 14.66 0.25 6.10
C VAL A 60 13.70 0.01 4.95
N TYR A 61 13.23 1.09 4.34
CA TYR A 61 12.34 1.06 3.19
C TYR A 61 13.03 1.81 2.05
N GLU A 62 13.31 1.12 0.95
CA GLU A 62 13.88 1.69 -0.27
C GLU A 62 12.88 1.50 -1.41
N PHE A 63 12.45 2.61 -1.99
CA PHE A 63 11.53 2.67 -3.12
C PHE A 63 12.26 3.25 -4.32
N THR A 64 12.24 2.53 -5.43
CA THR A 64 12.89 2.93 -6.69
C THR A 64 12.01 2.61 -7.87
N GLY A 65 12.36 3.16 -9.04
CA GLY A 65 11.63 2.95 -10.28
C GLY A 65 10.83 4.16 -10.74
N SER A 66 9.97 3.92 -11.72
CA SER A 66 9.17 4.96 -12.37
C SER A 66 8.02 4.36 -13.17
N SER A 67 7.08 5.20 -13.59
CA SER A 67 5.87 4.78 -14.31
C SER A 67 6.12 3.98 -15.59
N CYS A 68 7.30 4.12 -16.22
CA CYS A 68 7.65 3.40 -17.44
C CYS A 68 8.45 2.11 -17.22
N LYS A 69 9.06 1.95 -16.04
CA LYS A 69 9.94 0.81 -15.73
C LYS A 69 9.34 -0.13 -14.70
N GLY A 70 8.27 0.28 -14.03
CA GLY A 70 7.76 -0.36 -12.82
C GLY A 70 8.46 0.18 -11.58
N TYR A 71 7.99 -0.27 -10.43
CA TYR A 71 8.40 0.16 -9.11
C TYR A 71 8.99 -1.03 -8.36
N LYS A 72 10.14 -0.82 -7.72
CA LYS A 72 10.79 -1.81 -6.88
C LYS A 72 10.82 -1.30 -5.45
N THR A 73 10.43 -2.19 -4.53
CA THR A 73 10.52 -1.92 -3.10
C THR A 73 11.45 -2.95 -2.45
N ASP A 74 12.47 -2.47 -1.76
CA ASP A 74 13.28 -3.28 -0.85
C ASP A 74 12.97 -2.84 0.59
N PHE A 75 12.54 -3.79 1.40
CA PHE A 75 12.09 -3.57 2.76
C PHE A 75 12.81 -4.51 3.71
N ARG A 76 13.39 -3.97 4.78
CA ARG A 76 14.00 -4.77 5.84
C ARG A 76 13.50 -4.34 7.19
N PHE A 77 13.00 -5.28 7.98
CA PHE A 77 12.40 -5.05 9.28
C PHE A 77 13.09 -5.94 10.31
N VAL A 78 13.92 -5.34 11.15
CA VAL A 78 14.68 -6.04 12.19
C VAL A 78 14.15 -5.62 13.55
N THR A 79 13.77 -6.59 14.37
CA THR A 79 13.33 -6.35 15.75
C THR A 79 14.00 -7.30 16.72
N GLN A 80 14.35 -6.77 17.88
CA GLN A 80 14.77 -7.52 19.05
C GLN A 80 13.63 -7.48 20.06
N ILE A 81 13.08 -8.65 20.35
CA ILE A 81 11.92 -8.82 21.23
C ILE A 81 12.43 -9.40 22.55
N ASN A 82 12.14 -8.73 23.66
CA ASN A 82 12.42 -9.19 25.00
C ASN A 82 11.12 -9.63 25.68
N THR A 83 11.08 -10.88 26.13
CA THR A 83 9.91 -11.47 26.82
C THR A 83 10.16 -11.69 28.32
N GLY A 84 11.21 -11.08 28.87
CA GLY A 84 11.68 -11.28 30.25
C GLY A 84 12.54 -12.52 30.42
N ASP A 85 12.08 -13.66 29.91
CA ASP A 85 12.80 -14.93 29.96
C ASP A 85 13.84 -15.09 28.84
N ALA A 86 13.60 -14.44 27.70
CA ALA A 86 14.43 -14.58 26.52
C ALA A 86 14.47 -13.30 25.68
N VAL A 87 15.52 -13.18 24.88
CA VAL A 87 15.65 -12.18 23.83
C VAL A 87 15.70 -12.92 22.50
N ARG A 88 14.81 -12.55 21.58
CA ARG A 88 14.74 -13.12 20.22
C ARG A 88 14.95 -12.02 19.20
N MET A 89 15.78 -12.29 18.20
CA MET A 89 15.94 -11.41 17.04
C MET A 89 15.14 -11.95 15.86
N THR A 90 14.37 -11.08 15.23
CA THR A 90 13.68 -11.35 13.96
C THR A 90 14.16 -10.37 12.90
N ASP A 91 14.50 -10.86 11.71
CA ASP A 91 14.89 -10.05 10.55
C ASP A 91 14.06 -10.50 9.35
N GLN A 92 13.17 -9.63 8.88
CA GLN A 92 12.38 -9.85 7.68
C GLN A 92 12.93 -9.00 6.54
N GLN A 93 13.28 -9.66 5.44
CA GLN A 93 13.79 -9.03 4.22
C GLN A 93 12.80 -9.29 3.10
N THR A 94 12.22 -8.24 2.54
CA THR A 94 11.20 -8.31 1.49
C THR A 94 11.65 -7.50 0.28
N THR A 95 11.60 -8.11 -0.90
CA THR A 95 11.80 -7.40 -2.16
C THR A 95 10.58 -7.63 -3.03
N THR A 96 10.02 -6.53 -3.55
CA THR A 96 8.90 -6.58 -4.47
C THR A 96 9.18 -5.78 -5.75
N PHE A 97 8.48 -6.16 -6.82
CA PHE A 97 8.47 -5.43 -8.07
C PHE A 97 7.04 -5.36 -8.61
N GLU A 98 6.57 -4.15 -8.88
CA GLU A 98 5.24 -3.84 -9.40
C GLU A 98 5.35 -3.18 -10.77
N ASP A 99 4.71 -3.75 -11.78
CA ASP A 99 4.47 -3.09 -13.05
C ASP A 99 2.98 -2.75 -13.15
N ALA A 100 2.65 -1.49 -12.86
CA ALA A 100 1.29 -0.97 -12.89
C ALA A 100 0.68 -1.00 -14.31
N ALA A 101 1.48 -0.96 -15.38
CA ALA A 101 0.96 -1.00 -16.74
C ALA A 101 0.52 -2.41 -17.13
N SER A 102 1.29 -3.44 -16.74
CA SER A 102 0.94 -4.84 -16.98
C SER A 102 0.10 -5.47 -15.86
N LYS A 103 -0.14 -4.73 -14.76
CA LYS A 103 -0.77 -5.23 -13.54
C LYS A 103 -0.14 -6.52 -13.06
N THR A 104 1.19 -6.50 -12.91
CA THR A 104 1.95 -7.63 -12.39
C THR A 104 2.71 -7.24 -11.14
N PHE A 105 2.82 -8.21 -10.23
CA PHE A 105 3.49 -8.07 -8.96
C PHE A 105 4.36 -9.29 -8.71
N LYS A 106 5.61 -9.08 -8.32
CA LYS A 106 6.53 -10.13 -7.88
C LYS A 106 6.97 -9.82 -6.47
N PHE A 107 7.08 -10.84 -5.64
CA PHE A 107 7.44 -10.69 -4.24
C PHE A 107 8.33 -11.84 -3.78
N GLU A 108 9.29 -11.51 -2.93
CA GLU A 108 10.09 -12.44 -2.16
C GLU A 108 10.19 -11.90 -0.73
N THR A 109 9.87 -12.74 0.25
CA THR A 109 10.06 -12.45 1.66
C THR A 109 10.86 -13.57 2.31
N LYS A 110 11.97 -13.22 2.94
CA LYS A 110 12.80 -14.10 3.78
C LYS A 110 12.71 -13.63 5.22
N SER A 111 12.32 -14.53 6.10
CA SER A 111 12.24 -14.28 7.53
C SER A 111 13.30 -15.09 8.25
N PHE A 112 14.11 -14.40 9.04
CA PHE A 112 15.16 -14.99 9.85
C PHE A 112 14.81 -14.84 11.33
N THR A 113 15.08 -15.89 12.09
CA THR A 113 15.07 -15.88 13.55
C THR A 113 16.46 -16.20 14.04
N ASP A 114 17.04 -15.33 14.87
CA ASP A 114 18.37 -15.50 15.44
C ASP A 114 19.40 -15.92 14.36
N ASP A 115 19.41 -15.16 13.26
CA ASP A 115 20.22 -15.33 12.05
C ASP A 115 20.00 -16.63 11.25
N LYS A 116 18.98 -17.42 11.59
CA LYS A 116 18.60 -18.64 10.86
C LYS A 116 17.37 -18.39 10.02
N LEU A 117 17.43 -18.82 8.75
CA LEU A 117 16.27 -18.77 7.87
C LEU A 117 15.15 -19.63 8.45
N ASP A 118 14.02 -18.99 8.74
CA ASP A 118 12.83 -19.58 9.35
C ASP A 118 11.76 -19.83 8.27
N LYS A 119 11.52 -18.82 7.42
CA LYS A 119 10.52 -18.87 6.36
C LYS A 119 11.00 -18.15 5.11
N GLU A 120 10.62 -18.68 3.95
CA GLU A 120 10.82 -18.03 2.65
C GLU A 120 9.55 -18.19 1.81
N VAL A 121 9.01 -17.06 1.36
CA VAL A 121 7.85 -16.99 0.47
C VAL A 121 8.29 -16.29 -0.80
N THR A 122 7.95 -16.86 -1.94
CA THR A 122 8.32 -16.29 -3.24
C THR A 122 7.21 -16.56 -4.24
N GLY A 123 6.78 -15.53 -4.95
CA GLY A 123 5.74 -15.70 -5.95
C GLY A 123 5.56 -14.51 -6.86
N SER A 124 4.53 -14.63 -7.67
CA SER A 124 4.04 -13.55 -8.51
C SER A 124 2.52 -13.53 -8.53
N ALA A 125 1.94 -12.34 -8.68
CA ALA A 125 0.54 -12.12 -8.87
C ALA A 125 0.32 -11.31 -10.16
N ALA A 126 -0.78 -11.59 -10.85
CA ALA A 126 -1.22 -10.82 -12.01
C ALA A 126 -2.74 -10.68 -12.03
N ASP A 127 -3.24 -9.51 -12.38
CA ASP A 127 -4.67 -9.34 -12.68
C ASP A 127 -4.96 -9.93 -14.06
N ALA A 128 -5.76 -11.01 -14.09
CA ALA A 128 -6.21 -11.67 -15.30
C ALA A 128 -7.74 -11.59 -15.40
N ASN A 129 -8.23 -10.55 -16.08
CA ASN A 129 -9.65 -10.34 -16.38
C ASN A 129 -10.54 -10.26 -15.12
N GLY A 130 -10.11 -9.51 -14.09
CA GLY A 130 -10.91 -9.32 -12.87
C GLY A 130 -10.79 -10.46 -11.86
N THR A 131 -9.80 -11.34 -12.05
CA THR A 131 -9.37 -12.34 -11.07
C THR A 131 -7.86 -12.20 -10.88
N MET A 132 -7.40 -12.14 -9.64
CA MET A 132 -5.97 -12.12 -9.35
C MET A 132 -5.43 -13.56 -9.34
N LYS A 133 -4.46 -13.84 -10.21
CA LYS A 133 -3.79 -15.13 -10.31
C LYS A 133 -2.48 -15.07 -9.58
N ILE A 134 -2.29 -15.92 -8.58
CA ILE A 134 -1.05 -16.04 -7.81
C ILE A 134 -0.35 -17.33 -8.19
N ASP A 135 0.94 -17.24 -8.49
CA ASP A 135 1.86 -18.36 -8.71
C ASP A 135 2.95 -18.29 -7.65
N LEU A 136 2.80 -19.08 -6.58
CA LEU A 136 3.80 -19.25 -5.53
C LEU A 136 4.80 -20.33 -5.94
N THR A 137 6.07 -20.06 -5.70
CA THR A 137 7.20 -20.95 -5.99
C THR A 137 7.89 -21.46 -4.73
N LYS A 138 7.79 -20.73 -3.62
CA LYS A 138 8.26 -21.12 -2.28
C LYS A 138 7.21 -20.76 -1.21
N PRO A 139 7.12 -21.51 -0.10
CA PRO A 139 7.93 -22.70 0.23
C PRO A 139 7.58 -23.92 -0.65
N ASP A 140 6.35 -23.99 -1.14
CA ASP A 140 5.86 -25.03 -2.06
C ASP A 140 5.19 -24.39 -3.27
N ALA A 141 5.34 -25.03 -4.44
CA ALA A 141 4.74 -24.52 -5.66
C ALA A 141 3.20 -24.68 -5.63
N ARG A 142 2.47 -23.57 -5.74
CA ARG A 142 1.00 -23.57 -5.70
C ARG A 142 0.41 -22.39 -6.47
N LYS A 143 -0.75 -22.62 -7.07
CA LYS A 143 -1.50 -21.61 -7.81
C LYS A 143 -2.80 -21.30 -7.10
N ILE A 144 -3.11 -20.02 -6.94
CA ILE A 144 -4.29 -19.55 -6.21
C ILE A 144 -4.99 -18.50 -7.05
N ASP A 145 -6.32 -18.55 -7.02
CA ASP A 145 -7.17 -17.53 -7.61
C ASP A 145 -7.82 -16.73 -6.48
N LEU A 146 -7.60 -15.42 -6.45
CA LEU A 146 -8.23 -14.50 -5.52
C LEU A 146 -9.11 -13.50 -6.27
N ALA A 147 -10.01 -12.83 -5.55
CA ALA A 147 -10.69 -11.66 -6.10
C ALA A 147 -9.67 -10.58 -6.45
N ALA A 148 -9.93 -9.84 -7.54
CA ALA A 148 -9.05 -8.76 -7.96
C ALA A 148 -8.93 -7.69 -6.86
N GLY A 149 -7.72 -7.18 -6.70
CA GLY A 149 -7.35 -6.14 -5.75
C GLY A 149 -6.14 -5.37 -6.27
N GLU A 150 -5.80 -4.30 -5.58
CA GLU A 150 -4.69 -3.42 -5.91
C GLU A 150 -3.38 -3.99 -5.36
N PHE A 151 -2.28 -3.76 -6.06
CA PHE A 151 -0.94 -3.98 -5.50
C PHE A 151 -0.48 -2.77 -4.65
N PRO A 152 0.57 -2.90 -3.81
CA PRO A 152 0.91 -1.88 -2.81
C PRO A 152 1.14 -0.47 -3.38
N THR A 153 1.81 -0.35 -4.53
CA THR A 153 2.08 0.92 -5.20
C THR A 153 0.82 1.51 -5.82
N GLU A 154 -0.04 0.68 -6.43
CA GLU A 154 -1.36 1.09 -6.94
C GLU A 154 -2.26 1.60 -5.80
N HIS A 155 -2.27 0.89 -4.68
CA HIS A 155 -2.98 1.31 -3.47
C HIS A 155 -2.43 2.63 -2.91
N MET A 156 -1.10 2.83 -2.90
CA MET A 156 -0.50 4.11 -2.52
C MET A 156 -0.93 5.26 -3.44
N PHE A 157 -1.00 5.02 -4.75
CA PHE A 157 -1.53 6.03 -5.68
C PHE A 157 -2.97 6.40 -5.35
N GLN A 158 -3.81 5.40 -5.09
CA GLN A 158 -5.20 5.59 -4.74
C GLN A 158 -5.37 6.39 -3.45
N VAL A 159 -4.54 6.15 -2.43
CA VAL A 159 -4.53 6.92 -1.18
C VAL A 159 -4.21 8.39 -1.45
N ILE A 160 -3.15 8.67 -2.22
CA ILE A 160 -2.73 10.06 -2.52
C ILE A 160 -3.78 10.77 -3.40
N GLU A 161 -4.33 10.09 -4.40
CA GLU A 161 -5.38 10.64 -5.26
C GLU A 161 -6.64 10.97 -4.46
N ASN A 162 -7.12 10.04 -3.62
CA ASN A 162 -8.27 10.29 -2.75
C ASN A 162 -8.00 11.44 -1.77
N ALA A 163 -6.79 11.53 -1.21
CA ALA A 163 -6.38 12.62 -0.35
C ALA A 163 -6.45 13.99 -1.05
N LYS A 164 -5.98 14.07 -2.30
CA LYS A 164 -6.05 15.28 -3.15
C LYS A 164 -7.48 15.66 -3.50
N LEU A 165 -8.33 14.68 -3.77
CA LEU A 165 -9.75 14.89 -4.06
C LEU A 165 -10.58 15.19 -2.80
N GLY A 166 -9.98 15.13 -1.61
CA GLY A 166 -10.67 15.32 -0.34
C GLY A 166 -11.60 14.16 0.03
N LYS A 167 -11.48 12.99 -0.64
CA LYS A 167 -12.19 11.77 -0.26
C LYS A 167 -11.50 11.17 0.97
N ARG A 168 -12.18 11.26 2.12
CA ARG A 168 -11.57 10.98 3.42
C ARG A 168 -11.69 9.55 3.89
N ILE A 169 -12.64 8.78 3.38
CA ILE A 169 -12.88 7.39 3.78
C ILE A 169 -13.13 6.58 2.53
N PHE A 170 -12.44 5.45 2.40
CA PHE A 170 -12.67 4.49 1.32
C PHE A 170 -12.16 3.12 1.72
N GLU A 171 -12.67 2.11 1.03
CA GLU A 171 -12.26 0.72 1.17
C GLU A 171 -11.61 0.23 -0.12
N SER A 172 -10.64 -0.66 0.02
CA SER A 172 -9.95 -1.31 -1.10
C SER A 172 -9.64 -2.76 -0.74
N ARG A 173 -9.35 -3.57 -1.76
CA ARG A 173 -8.73 -4.89 -1.58
C ARG A 173 -7.28 -4.77 -1.99
N VAL A 174 -6.37 -5.26 -1.15
CA VAL A 174 -4.93 -5.16 -1.38
C VAL A 174 -4.32 -6.56 -1.33
N PHE A 175 -3.43 -6.84 -2.26
CA PHE A 175 -2.53 -7.99 -2.20
C PHE A 175 -1.10 -7.47 -2.14
N ASP A 176 -0.39 -7.74 -1.05
CA ASP A 176 0.97 -7.26 -0.80
C ASP A 176 2.01 -8.39 -0.72
N GLY A 177 1.58 -9.64 -0.90
CA GLY A 177 2.45 -10.82 -0.81
C GLY A 177 2.96 -11.11 0.60
N SER A 178 2.34 -10.52 1.63
CA SER A 178 2.67 -10.76 3.04
C SER A 178 2.28 -12.17 3.51
N ASP A 179 2.74 -12.54 4.70
CA ASP A 179 2.50 -13.82 5.36
C ASP A 179 2.86 -15.03 4.49
N ASP A 180 1.87 -15.77 3.97
CA ASP A 180 2.03 -16.95 3.11
C ASP A 180 1.88 -16.61 1.61
N GLY A 181 1.60 -15.35 1.29
CA GLY A 181 1.40 -14.87 -0.08
C GLY A 181 0.16 -15.45 -0.76
N ASP A 182 -0.83 -15.90 0.02
CA ASP A 182 -2.02 -16.61 -0.48
C ASP A 182 -3.37 -16.00 -0.12
N GLU A 183 -3.38 -14.90 0.63
CA GLU A 183 -4.58 -14.13 0.96
C GLU A 183 -4.47 -12.67 0.47
N SER A 184 -5.61 -12.05 0.19
CA SER A 184 -5.73 -10.60 -0.04
C SER A 184 -6.46 -9.99 1.15
N LEU A 185 -6.08 -8.78 1.53
CA LEU A 185 -6.64 -8.08 2.68
C LEU A 185 -7.66 -7.03 2.22
N ILE A 186 -8.72 -6.85 3.00
CA ILE A 186 -9.59 -5.69 2.88
C ILE A 186 -8.99 -4.55 3.70
N THR A 187 -8.88 -3.38 3.11
CA THR A 187 -8.41 -2.17 3.79
C THR A 187 -9.54 -1.18 3.96
N SER A 188 -9.63 -0.57 5.14
CA SER A 188 -10.39 0.66 5.36
C SER A 188 -9.41 1.79 5.61
N THR A 189 -9.39 2.77 4.72
CA THR A 189 -8.49 3.91 4.78
C THR A 189 -9.22 5.17 5.24
N LEU A 190 -8.67 5.83 6.25
CA LEU A 190 -9.08 7.14 6.74
C LEU A 190 -7.97 8.17 6.46
N VAL A 191 -8.32 9.22 5.71
CA VAL A 191 -7.45 10.35 5.41
C VAL A 191 -7.89 11.59 6.22
N GLY A 192 -6.97 12.08 7.03
CA GLY A 192 -7.07 13.32 7.78
C GLY A 192 -7.12 14.55 6.88
N LYS A 193 -7.41 15.72 7.48
CA LYS A 193 -7.23 16.99 6.76
C LYS A 193 -5.74 17.19 6.50
N GLN A 194 -5.40 17.80 5.36
CA GLN A 194 -4.03 18.20 5.09
C GLN A 194 -3.55 19.16 6.17
N GLN A 195 -2.32 18.96 6.62
CA GLN A 195 -1.68 19.76 7.65
C GLN A 195 -0.33 20.26 7.12
N THR A 196 0.06 21.45 7.55
CA THR A 196 1.41 21.97 7.37
C THR A 196 2.11 21.92 8.72
N PRO A 197 3.35 21.40 8.80
CA PRO A 197 4.16 21.45 10.01
C PRO A 197 4.24 22.88 10.55
N LYS A 198 3.93 23.09 11.82
CA LYS A 198 4.04 24.39 12.49
C LYS A 198 5.39 24.50 13.21
N ASP A 199 5.92 25.71 13.31
CA ASP A 199 7.10 25.97 14.12
C ASP A 199 6.81 25.59 15.59
N GLY A 200 7.62 24.68 16.15
CA GLY A 200 7.43 24.15 17.51
C GLY A 200 6.50 22.93 17.62
N ASP A 201 6.05 22.34 16.50
CA ASP A 201 5.41 21.02 16.54
C ASP A 201 6.35 20.00 17.19
N ALA A 202 5.83 19.24 18.16
CA ALA A 202 6.57 18.24 18.95
C ALA A 202 6.88 16.95 18.17
N ASP A 203 7.02 17.07 16.86
CA ASP A 203 7.20 15.97 15.93
C ASP A 203 8.69 15.76 15.68
N PRO A 204 9.33 14.79 16.35
CA PRO A 204 10.77 14.62 16.31
C PRO A 204 11.27 14.27 14.90
N ASP A 205 10.39 13.73 14.05
CA ASP A 205 10.73 13.25 12.71
C ASP A 205 10.84 14.38 11.68
N VAL A 206 10.28 15.57 11.96
CA VAL A 206 10.25 16.69 11.00
C VAL A 206 11.66 17.08 10.56
N GLY A 207 12.62 17.13 11.49
CA GLY A 207 14.01 17.46 11.15
C GLY A 207 14.68 16.45 10.23
N MET A 208 14.24 15.19 10.27
CA MET A 208 14.81 14.10 9.46
C MET A 208 14.20 14.02 8.06
N ALA A 209 13.11 14.74 7.79
CA ALA A 209 12.46 14.79 6.48
C ALA A 209 13.17 15.73 5.47
N GLY A 210 14.27 16.38 5.86
CA GLY A 210 15.08 17.22 4.97
C GLY A 210 14.28 18.34 4.31
N ASP A 211 14.31 18.42 2.98
CA ASP A 211 13.59 19.44 2.20
C ASP A 211 12.05 19.34 2.36
N PHE A 212 11.54 18.19 2.82
CA PHE A 212 10.11 17.96 3.08
C PHE A 212 9.68 18.28 4.52
N ALA A 213 10.61 18.74 5.36
CA ALA A 213 10.32 19.10 6.75
C ALA A 213 9.20 20.14 6.91
N LYS A 214 9.02 21.03 5.91
CA LYS A 214 8.01 22.10 5.94
C LYS A 214 6.89 21.90 4.92
N THR A 215 6.87 20.78 4.19
CA THR A 215 5.85 20.55 3.18
C THR A 215 4.57 20.02 3.82
N PRO A 216 3.40 20.28 3.20
CA PRO A 216 2.14 19.73 3.68
C PRO A 216 2.11 18.20 3.61
N PHE A 217 1.41 17.58 4.57
CA PHE A 217 1.20 16.14 4.65
C PHE A 217 -0.25 15.83 5.03
N TRP A 218 -0.67 14.57 4.82
CA TRP A 218 -1.93 14.04 5.32
C TRP A 218 -1.67 13.02 6.44
N PRO A 219 -2.32 13.12 7.60
CA PRO A 219 -2.42 11.98 8.52
C PRO A 219 -3.28 10.89 7.85
N VAL A 220 -2.78 9.67 7.80
CA VAL A 220 -3.47 8.52 7.20
C VAL A 220 -3.51 7.39 8.20
N THR A 221 -4.65 6.71 8.31
CA THR A 221 -4.79 5.44 9.02
C THR A 221 -5.36 4.40 8.07
N ILE A 222 -4.72 3.24 7.98
CA ILE A 222 -5.17 2.10 7.20
C ILE A 222 -5.37 0.93 8.16
N ALA A 223 -6.58 0.38 8.19
CA ALA A 223 -6.92 -0.81 8.96
C ALA A 223 -7.09 -2.00 8.00
N TYR A 224 -6.46 -3.12 8.31
CA TYR A 224 -6.44 -4.33 7.49
C TYR A 224 -7.30 -5.41 8.12
N TYR A 225 -8.08 -6.08 7.28
CA TYR A 225 -9.01 -7.13 7.68
C TYR A 225 -8.80 -8.35 6.78
N ASN A 226 -8.88 -9.54 7.39
CA ASN A 226 -8.98 -10.78 6.63
C ASN A 226 -10.24 -10.78 5.78
N ASP A 227 -10.13 -11.29 4.55
CA ASP A 227 -11.28 -11.50 3.66
C ASP A 227 -12.08 -12.76 4.04
N LYS A 228 -12.52 -12.82 5.30
CA LYS A 228 -13.32 -13.92 5.86
C LYS A 228 -14.71 -13.40 6.19
N ALA A 229 -15.75 -14.13 5.76
CA ALA A 229 -17.13 -13.73 5.97
C ALA A 229 -17.50 -13.75 7.48
N GLY A 230 -17.88 -12.59 8.02
CA GLY A 230 -18.38 -12.41 9.38
C GLY A 230 -18.56 -10.92 9.72
N THR A 231 -19.69 -10.54 10.31
CA THR A 231 -20.12 -9.13 10.45
C THR A 231 -19.51 -8.37 11.63
N ASP A 232 -18.46 -8.89 12.26
CA ASP A 232 -17.88 -8.29 13.49
C ASP A 232 -16.36 -8.52 13.59
N SER A 233 -15.66 -8.43 12.45
CA SER A 233 -14.22 -8.64 12.40
C SER A 233 -13.47 -7.38 12.84
N LEU A 234 -12.66 -7.48 13.90
CA LEU A 234 -11.69 -6.45 14.25
C LEU A 234 -10.54 -6.43 13.22
N PRO A 235 -9.90 -5.28 12.99
CA PRO A 235 -8.72 -5.24 12.12
C PRO A 235 -7.61 -6.09 12.73
N ILE A 236 -6.95 -6.88 11.89
CA ILE A 236 -5.80 -7.71 12.28
C ILE A 236 -4.52 -6.90 12.37
N TYR A 237 -4.48 -5.76 11.68
CA TYR A 237 -3.36 -4.84 11.67
C TYR A 237 -3.89 -3.44 11.38
N ARG A 238 -3.34 -2.43 12.05
CA ARG A 238 -3.65 -1.02 11.78
C ARG A 238 -2.37 -0.22 11.73
N MET A 239 -2.19 0.52 10.65
CA MET A 239 -1.06 1.42 10.46
C MET A 239 -1.54 2.86 10.41
N SER A 240 -0.88 3.76 11.16
CA SER A 240 -1.09 5.20 11.07
C SER A 240 0.23 5.90 10.78
N PHE A 241 0.20 6.91 9.92
CA PHE A 241 1.39 7.61 9.46
C PHE A 241 1.05 8.98 8.90
N LYS A 242 2.06 9.82 8.75
CA LYS A 242 1.99 11.07 7.98
C LYS A 242 2.50 10.81 6.57
N LEU A 243 1.68 11.12 5.57
CA LEU A 243 1.94 10.88 4.16
C LEU A 243 2.18 12.21 3.42
N TYR A 244 3.32 12.31 2.75
CA TYR A 244 3.58 13.37 1.79
C TYR A 244 3.07 13.01 0.39
N GLU A 245 2.81 14.02 -0.43
CA GLU A 245 2.31 13.86 -1.81
C GLU A 245 3.22 13.03 -2.71
N ASN A 246 4.51 12.95 -2.38
CA ASN A 246 5.55 12.23 -3.11
C ASN A 246 5.77 10.79 -2.62
N GLY A 247 4.92 10.29 -1.72
CA GLY A 247 4.97 8.91 -1.22
C GLY A 247 5.84 8.69 0.01
N ILE A 248 6.57 9.70 0.49
CA ILE A 248 7.34 9.57 1.73
C ILE A 248 6.37 9.49 2.91
N THR A 249 6.67 8.58 3.85
CA THR A 249 5.92 8.43 5.10
C THR A 249 6.81 8.65 6.32
N ARG A 250 6.24 9.14 7.42
CA ARG A 250 6.92 9.31 8.71
C ARG A 250 5.93 9.23 9.87
N ASP A 251 6.44 9.23 11.11
CA ASP A 251 5.63 9.10 12.33
C ASP A 251 4.73 7.87 12.29
N LEU A 252 5.36 6.70 12.11
CA LEU A 252 4.65 5.44 11.94
C LEU A 252 4.15 4.93 13.29
N THR A 253 2.89 4.51 13.35
CA THR A 253 2.34 3.70 14.44
C THR A 253 1.76 2.43 13.82
N MET A 254 2.25 1.27 14.26
CA MET A 254 1.93 -0.05 13.73
C MET A 254 1.33 -0.88 14.86
N ASP A 255 0.03 -1.12 14.78
CA ASP A 255 -0.78 -1.77 15.80
C ASP A 255 -1.17 -3.17 15.33
N TYR A 256 -0.61 -4.18 16.00
CA TYR A 256 -0.79 -5.61 15.70
C TYR A 256 -1.87 -6.24 16.59
N GLY A 257 -2.68 -5.42 17.29
CA GLY A 257 -3.70 -5.87 18.24
C GLY A 257 -3.13 -6.10 19.64
N ASP A 258 -2.21 -7.05 19.79
CA ASP A 258 -1.64 -7.39 21.11
C ASP A 258 -0.50 -6.47 21.55
N PHE A 259 0.14 -5.78 20.59
CA PHE A 259 1.20 -4.81 20.84
C PHE A 259 1.24 -3.74 19.74
N VAL A 260 1.84 -2.59 20.05
CA VAL A 260 1.96 -1.43 19.17
C VAL A 260 3.42 -1.00 19.09
N LEU A 261 3.91 -0.81 17.87
CA LEU A 261 5.22 -0.24 17.59
C LEU A 261 5.08 1.18 17.07
N THR A 262 6.06 2.01 17.43
CA THR A 262 6.27 3.32 16.79
C THR A 262 7.54 3.26 15.95
N GLY A 263 7.49 3.82 14.75
CA GLY A 263 8.64 3.97 13.85
C GLY A 263 8.94 5.44 13.62
N LYS A 264 10.08 5.89 14.15
CA LYS A 264 10.56 7.28 14.03
C LYS A 264 11.53 7.38 12.87
N LEU A 265 11.30 8.31 11.94
CA LEU A 265 12.20 8.53 10.81
C LEU A 265 13.57 8.99 11.32
N ALA A 266 14.59 8.15 11.14
CA ALA A 266 15.96 8.40 11.58
C ALA A 266 16.85 8.90 10.44
N LYS A 267 16.56 8.51 9.19
CA LYS A 267 17.29 8.97 8.00
C LYS A 267 16.40 8.93 6.76
N LEU A 268 16.56 9.92 5.89
CA LEU A 268 15.94 9.96 4.57
C LEU A 268 17.00 10.29 3.52
N ASP A 269 17.21 9.38 2.56
CA ASP A 269 18.05 9.58 1.38
C ASP A 269 17.15 9.70 0.15
N ILE A 270 17.23 10.80 -0.60
CA ILE A 270 16.56 10.91 -1.90
C ILE A 270 17.44 10.29 -2.96
N LEU A 271 16.88 9.33 -3.69
CA LEU A 271 17.60 8.56 -4.69
C LEU A 271 17.43 9.18 -6.08
N GLN A 272 18.32 8.84 -6.99
CA GLN A 272 18.26 9.34 -8.35
C GLN A 272 16.96 8.85 -9.02
N ALA A 273 16.22 9.79 -9.61
CA ALA A 273 15.04 9.46 -10.38
C ALA A 273 15.40 8.59 -11.58
N GLU A 274 14.63 7.54 -11.81
CA GLU A 274 14.76 6.73 -13.01
C GLU A 274 14.05 7.43 -14.17
N ASN A 275 14.84 7.98 -15.09
CA ASN A 275 14.31 8.65 -16.26
C ASN A 275 13.56 7.66 -17.17
N CYS A 276 12.38 8.08 -17.60
CA CYS A 276 11.68 7.47 -18.72
C CYS A 276 12.20 8.09 -20.01
N ASP A 277 13.05 7.37 -20.75
CA ASP A 277 13.58 7.84 -22.04
C ASP A 277 12.48 8.00 -23.10
N ASN A 278 11.28 7.45 -22.84
CA ASN A 278 10.07 7.71 -23.61
C ASN A 278 8.98 8.29 -22.69
N LYS A 279 8.48 9.47 -23.06
CA LYS A 279 7.24 10.04 -22.51
C LYS A 279 6.13 8.97 -22.59
N PRO A 280 5.26 8.83 -21.58
CA PRO A 280 4.07 8.01 -21.73
C PRO A 280 3.28 8.51 -22.95
N ILE A 281 2.99 7.59 -23.87
CA ILE A 281 2.07 7.84 -24.97
C ILE A 281 0.71 8.11 -24.31
N ARG A 282 0.24 9.35 -24.49
CA ARG A 282 -1.04 9.86 -23.97
C ARG A 282 -2.22 9.07 -24.49
#